data_AF-Q59GK5-F1
#
_entry.id   AF-Q59GK5-F1
#
_cell.length_a   1.000
_cell.length_b   1.000
_cell.length_c   1.000
_cell.angle_alpha   90.00
_cell.angle_beta   90.00
_cell.angle_gamma   90.00
#
_symmetry.space_group_name_H-M   'P 1'
#
loop_
_entity.id
_entity.type
_entity.pdbx_description
1 polymer ?
#
loop_
_entity_poly.entity_id
_entity_poly.type
_entity_poly.pdbx_seq_one_letter_code
_entity_poly.pdbx_strand_id
1 'polypeptide(L)'
;GTWAQSKCGQEWGQFRGQTRLGWAGVCSYRRVLEAARRANQTGHFFWMGSDSWGSKIAPVLHLEEVAEGAVTILPKRMSVRGFDRYFSSRTLDNNRRNIWFAEFWEDNFHCKLSRHALKKGSHVKKCTSEHAGRAGPGGL
;
A
#
# COMPACT_ATOMS: atom_id res chain seq x y z
N GLY A 1 2.17 -26.42 24.28
CA GLY A 1 1.81 -25.89 22.95
C GLY A 1 1.43 -24.44 23.10
N THR A 2 2.15 -23.54 22.43
CA THR A 2 1.86 -22.10 22.45
C THR A 2 1.24 -21.70 21.13
N TRP A 3 -0.03 -21.31 21.18
CA TRP A 3 -0.76 -20.75 20.05
C TRP A 3 -0.48 -19.26 19.98
N ALA A 4 0.34 -18.84 19.02
CA ALA A 4 0.46 -17.43 18.67
C ALA A 4 -0.64 -17.09 17.65
N GLN A 5 -1.81 -16.65 18.13
CA GLN A 5 -2.77 -15.95 17.28
C GLN A 5 -2.20 -14.58 16.94
N SER A 6 -1.69 -14.42 15.72
CA SER A 6 -1.49 -13.09 15.15
C SER A 6 -2.68 -12.76 14.26
N LYS A 7 -3.25 -11.56 14.45
CA LYS A 7 -4.37 -11.01 13.67
C LYS A 7 -3.98 -10.84 12.20
N CYS A 8 -3.99 -11.92 11.44
CA CYS A 8 -4.26 -11.97 10.01
C CYS A 8 -4.49 -13.46 9.72
N GLY A 9 -5.75 -13.86 9.49
CA GLY A 9 -6.17 -15.25 9.44
C GLY A 9 -5.23 -16.14 8.62
N GLN A 10 -4.81 -17.26 9.21
CA GLN A 10 -4.01 -18.28 8.54
C GLN A 10 -4.72 -19.63 8.67
N GLU A 11 -5.16 -20.17 7.54
CA GLU A 11 -5.46 -21.60 7.41
C GLU A 11 -4.33 -22.23 6.59
N TRP A 12 -3.69 -23.25 7.15
CA TRP A 12 -2.62 -23.98 6.49
C TRP A 12 -3.17 -25.28 5.92
N GLY A 13 -3.44 -25.31 4.61
CA GLY A 13 -3.78 -26.54 3.90
C GLY A 13 -2.53 -27.35 3.54
N GLN A 14 -2.52 -28.63 3.91
CA GLN A 14 -1.46 -29.57 3.52
C GLN A 14 -1.97 -30.45 2.37
N PHE A 15 -1.57 -30.14 1.14
CA PHE A 15 -1.73 -31.07 0.02
C PHE A 15 -0.58 -32.07 0.05
N ARG A 16 -0.91 -33.37 -0.06
CA ARG A 16 0.08 -34.45 -0.01
C ARG A 16 1.05 -34.31 -1.19
N GLY A 17 2.35 -34.35 -0.89
CA GLY A 17 3.42 -34.36 -1.90
C GLY A 17 4.00 -32.98 -2.20
N GLN A 18 4.71 -32.41 -1.22
CA GLN A 18 5.82 -31.48 -1.44
C GLN A 18 5.51 -30.18 -2.21
N THR A 19 4.55 -29.39 -1.73
CA THR A 19 4.47 -27.91 -1.89
C THR A 19 3.38 -27.38 -0.96
N ARG A 20 3.69 -26.42 -0.08
CA ARG A 20 2.68 -25.74 0.76
C ARG A 20 2.22 -24.48 0.05
N LEU A 21 0.94 -24.40 -0.30
CA LEU A 21 0.30 -23.21 -0.84
C LEU A 21 -0.19 -22.34 0.33
N GLY A 22 0.25 -21.09 0.41
CA GLY A 22 -0.18 -20.14 1.45
C GLY A 22 -0.87 -18.92 0.84
N TRP A 23 -2.02 -18.55 1.38
CA TRP A 23 -2.74 -17.32 0.98
C TRP A 23 -2.34 -16.17 1.90
N ALA A 24 -1.78 -15.10 1.34
CA ALA A 24 -1.38 -13.92 2.09
C ALA A 24 -2.06 -12.66 1.57
N GLY A 25 -2.84 -11.99 2.42
CA GLY A 25 -3.40 -10.66 2.15
C GLY A 25 -2.37 -9.53 2.27
N VAL A 26 -2.81 -8.29 1.99
CA VAL A 26 -2.01 -7.06 1.92
C VAL A 26 -1.08 -6.81 3.11
N CYS A 27 -1.48 -7.21 4.32
CA CYS A 27 -0.69 -6.99 5.55
C CYS A 27 0.11 -8.22 6.00
N SER A 28 0.02 -9.34 5.26
CA SER A 28 0.54 -10.64 5.67
C SER A 28 1.80 -11.05 4.88
N TYR A 29 1.88 -10.73 3.59
CA TYR A 29 2.93 -11.31 2.72
C TYR A 29 4.35 -10.95 3.18
N ARG A 30 4.65 -9.69 3.54
CA ARG A 30 6.03 -9.29 3.88
C ARG A 30 6.50 -10.00 5.14
N ARG A 31 5.63 -10.07 6.15
CA ARG A 31 5.94 -10.75 7.41
C ARG A 31 6.09 -12.26 7.22
N VAL A 32 5.34 -12.84 6.29
CA VAL A 32 5.44 -14.26 5.93
C VAL A 32 6.73 -14.55 5.16
N LEU A 33 7.11 -13.72 4.18
CA LEU A 33 8.38 -13.83 3.46
C LEU A 33 9.57 -13.63 4.41
N GLU A 34 9.52 -12.65 5.31
CA GLU A 34 10.53 -12.44 6.36
C GLU A 34 10.62 -13.62 7.32
N ALA A 35 9.49 -14.25 7.66
CA ALA A 35 9.48 -15.46 8.48
C ALA A 35 10.11 -16.66 7.74
N ALA A 36 9.80 -16.84 6.47
CA ALA A 36 10.40 -17.89 5.64
C ALA A 36 11.92 -17.70 5.49
N ARG A 37 12.38 -16.46 5.28
CA ARG A 37 13.81 -16.11 5.26
C ARG A 37 14.49 -16.43 6.59
N ARG A 38 13.90 -16.00 7.72
CA ARG A 38 14.45 -16.27 9.06
C ARG A 38 14.51 -17.75 9.39
N ALA A 39 13.60 -18.55 8.84
CA ALA A 39 13.58 -20.00 8.98
C ALA A 39 14.46 -20.74 7.95
N ASN A 40 15.18 -20.01 7.09
CA ASN A 40 15.98 -20.53 5.99
C ASN A 40 15.21 -21.50 5.08
N GLN A 41 13.93 -21.19 4.82
CA GLN A 41 13.02 -21.95 3.96
C GLN A 41 12.83 -21.29 2.58
N THR A 42 13.85 -20.58 2.11
CA THR A 42 13.86 -19.98 0.77
C THR A 42 13.72 -21.09 -0.29
N GLY A 43 12.82 -20.91 -1.26
CA GLY A 43 12.55 -21.90 -2.31
C GLY A 43 11.73 -23.13 -1.88
N HIS A 44 11.36 -23.25 -0.59
CA HIS A 44 10.54 -24.37 -0.10
C HIS A 44 9.03 -24.18 -0.38
N PHE A 45 8.59 -22.93 -0.57
CA PHE A 45 7.19 -22.58 -0.76
C PHE A 45 6.96 -21.98 -2.13
N PHE A 46 5.84 -22.34 -2.74
CA PHE A 46 5.34 -21.64 -3.92
C PHE A 46 4.34 -20.57 -3.48
N TRP A 47 4.60 -19.34 -3.89
CA TRP A 47 3.76 -18.20 -3.54
C TRP A 47 2.72 -17.97 -4.61
N MET A 48 1.46 -18.03 -4.22
CA MET A 48 0.36 -17.50 -5.00
C MET A 48 -0.22 -16.33 -4.24
N GLY A 49 -0.36 -15.18 -4.89
CA GLY A 49 -1.08 -14.10 -4.23
C GLY A 49 -1.85 -13.18 -5.15
N SER A 50 -2.62 -12.32 -4.51
CA SER A 50 -3.58 -11.46 -5.18
C SER A 50 -2.91 -10.23 -5.81
N ASP A 51 -3.73 -9.42 -6.49
CA ASP A 51 -3.36 -8.13 -7.07
C ASP A 51 -2.70 -7.16 -6.07
N SER A 52 -2.97 -7.36 -4.79
CA SER A 52 -2.48 -6.57 -3.65
C SER A 52 -0.95 -6.46 -3.56
N TRP A 53 -0.21 -7.53 -3.86
CA TRP A 53 1.25 -7.53 -3.85
C TRP A 53 1.84 -7.62 -5.26
N GLY A 54 1.15 -8.26 -6.21
CA GLY A 54 1.60 -8.35 -7.60
C GLY A 54 1.62 -7.01 -8.35
N SER A 55 0.92 -5.99 -7.86
CA SER A 55 0.86 -4.67 -8.49
C SER A 55 1.78 -3.61 -7.87
N LYS A 56 2.62 -3.99 -6.89
CA LYS A 56 3.53 -3.08 -6.18
C LYS A 56 4.87 -3.76 -5.93
N ILE A 57 5.97 -3.02 -5.99
CA ILE A 57 7.31 -3.56 -5.69
C ILE A 57 7.66 -3.53 -4.19
N ALA A 58 7.15 -2.54 -3.45
CA ALA A 58 7.37 -2.40 -2.01
C ALA A 58 7.13 -3.69 -1.18
N PRO A 59 6.14 -4.54 -1.51
CA PRO A 59 5.95 -5.84 -0.91
C PRO A 59 7.16 -6.78 -0.83
N VAL A 60 7.91 -6.87 -1.93
CA VAL A 60 8.98 -7.85 -2.15
C VAL A 60 10.38 -7.24 -2.02
N LEU A 61 10.45 -5.92 -1.84
CA LEU A 61 11.70 -5.19 -1.74
C LEU A 61 12.57 -5.76 -0.59
N HIS A 62 13.79 -6.20 -0.95
CA HIS A 62 14.77 -6.90 -0.10
C HIS A 62 14.40 -8.33 0.32
N LEU A 63 13.42 -8.95 -0.34
CA LEU A 63 12.95 -10.33 -0.13
C LEU A 63 12.76 -11.05 -1.47
N GLU A 64 13.40 -10.57 -2.53
CA GLU A 64 13.24 -11.03 -3.90
C GLU A 64 13.60 -12.52 -4.04
N GLU A 65 14.69 -12.93 -3.38
CA GLU A 65 15.15 -14.33 -3.32
C GLU A 65 14.11 -15.29 -2.73
N VAL A 66 13.28 -14.81 -1.79
CA VAL A 66 12.26 -15.64 -1.14
C VAL A 66 10.99 -15.68 -1.97
N ALA A 67 10.69 -14.59 -2.66
CA ALA A 67 9.51 -14.44 -3.52
C ALA A 67 9.75 -14.95 -4.96
N GLU A 68 10.93 -15.45 -5.28
CA GLU A 68 11.25 -15.97 -6.59
C GLU A 68 10.29 -17.11 -6.99
N GLY A 69 9.80 -17.08 -8.23
CA GLY A 69 8.81 -18.04 -8.73
C GLY A 69 7.37 -17.79 -8.27
N ALA A 70 7.09 -16.68 -7.59
CA ALA A 70 5.75 -16.29 -7.21
C ALA A 70 4.84 -16.00 -8.42
N VAL A 71 3.58 -16.44 -8.32
CA VAL A 71 2.53 -16.15 -9.31
C VAL A 71 1.50 -15.22 -8.71
N THR A 72 1.13 -14.18 -9.45
CA THR A 72 0.12 -13.21 -9.03
C THR A 72 -0.98 -13.03 -10.05
N ILE A 73 -2.21 -12.84 -9.57
CA ILE A 73 -3.38 -12.60 -10.41
C ILE A 73 -3.72 -11.11 -10.33
N LEU A 74 -3.55 -10.38 -11.43
CA LEU A 74 -3.92 -8.97 -11.53
C LEU A 74 -5.19 -8.81 -12.38
N PRO A 75 -6.25 -8.17 -11.87
CA PRO A 75 -7.38 -7.79 -12.69
C PRO A 75 -6.95 -6.72 -13.71
N LYS A 76 -7.56 -6.76 -14.91
CA LYS A 76 -7.34 -5.74 -15.94
C LYS A 76 -7.81 -4.38 -15.43
N ARG A 77 -6.91 -3.41 -15.36
CA ARG A 77 -7.22 -2.02 -14.99
C ARG A 77 -7.51 -1.21 -16.25
N MET A 78 -8.54 -0.37 -16.19
CA MET A 78 -8.81 0.63 -17.22
C MET A 78 -8.91 2.01 -16.59
N SER A 79 -8.35 3.02 -17.26
CA SER A 79 -8.55 4.41 -16.85
C SER A 79 -9.98 4.83 -17.18
N VAL A 80 -10.63 5.47 -16.22
CA VAL A 80 -11.95 6.05 -16.44
C VAL A 80 -11.74 7.42 -17.07
N ARG A 81 -12.20 7.58 -18.32
CA ARG A 81 -12.02 8.83 -19.06
C ARG A 81 -12.57 10.01 -18.27
N GLY A 82 -11.73 11.04 -18.10
CA GLY A 82 -12.10 12.27 -17.39
C GLY A 82 -11.99 12.20 -15.86
N PHE A 83 -11.76 11.02 -15.28
CA PHE A 83 -11.53 10.89 -13.84
C PHE A 83 -10.27 11.64 -13.40
N ASP A 84 -9.19 11.56 -14.17
CA ASP A 84 -7.93 12.26 -13.87
C ASP A 84 -8.12 13.78 -13.87
N ARG A 85 -8.90 14.30 -14.82
CA ARG A 85 -9.24 15.74 -14.90
C ARG A 85 -10.12 16.15 -13.72
N TYR A 86 -11.13 15.33 -13.40
CA TYR A 86 -11.99 15.55 -12.25
C TYR A 86 -11.18 15.59 -10.95
N PHE A 87 -10.31 14.61 -10.73
CA PHE A 87 -9.52 14.47 -9.51
C PHE A 87 -8.48 15.61 -9.37
N SER A 88 -7.74 15.91 -10.45
CA SER A 88 -6.72 16.97 -10.45
C SER A 88 -7.30 18.38 -10.32
N SER A 89 -8.57 18.57 -10.69
CA SER A 89 -9.27 19.86 -10.52
C SER A 89 -9.71 20.14 -9.07
N ARG A 90 -9.59 19.17 -8.15
CA ARG A 90 -10.01 19.34 -6.75
C ARG A 90 -8.99 20.15 -5.97
N THR A 91 -9.50 21.17 -5.28
CA THR A 91 -8.74 22.05 -4.39
C THR A 91 -9.40 22.07 -3.01
N LEU A 92 -8.65 22.51 -2.01
CA LEU A 92 -9.14 22.66 -0.64
C LEU A 92 -10.36 23.59 -0.55
N ASP A 93 -10.45 24.56 -1.45
CA ASP A 93 -11.55 25.53 -1.51
C ASP A 93 -12.82 24.94 -2.13
N ASN A 94 -12.66 24.05 -3.13
CA ASN A 94 -13.77 23.54 -3.95
C ASN A 94 -14.27 22.15 -3.56
N ASN A 95 -13.65 21.48 -2.57
CA ASN A 95 -13.98 20.12 -2.16
C ASN A 95 -14.29 19.98 -0.66
N ARG A 96 -15.22 20.80 -0.15
CA ARG A 96 -15.66 20.73 1.27
C ARG A 96 -16.51 19.51 1.61
N ARG A 97 -16.98 18.77 0.61
CA ARG A 97 -17.83 17.58 0.78
C ARG A 97 -17.05 16.37 1.30
N ASN A 98 -15.78 16.26 0.94
CA ASN A 98 -14.93 15.18 1.40
C ASN A 98 -14.14 15.63 2.64
N ILE A 99 -14.57 15.15 3.81
CA ILE A 99 -13.99 15.50 5.10
C ILE A 99 -12.53 15.02 5.27
N TRP A 100 -12.11 13.99 4.53
CA TRP A 100 -10.73 13.48 4.52
C TRP A 100 -9.82 14.25 3.56
N PHE A 101 -10.36 15.14 2.73
CA PHE A 101 -9.58 15.83 1.71
C PHE A 101 -8.51 16.75 2.33
N ALA A 102 -8.80 17.33 3.49
CA ALA A 102 -7.84 18.13 4.24
C ALA A 102 -6.63 17.29 4.72
N GLU A 103 -6.89 16.14 5.32
CA GLU A 103 -5.86 15.20 5.79
C GLU A 103 -5.01 14.68 4.63
N PHE A 104 -5.66 14.22 3.57
CA PHE A 104 -4.99 13.79 2.34
C PHE A 104 -4.03 14.84 1.80
N TRP A 105 -4.44 16.12 1.78
CA TRP A 105 -3.61 17.20 1.27
C TRP A 105 -2.39 17.48 2.15
N GLU A 106 -2.57 17.45 3.47
CA GLU A 106 -1.47 17.62 4.42
C GLU A 106 -0.42 16.51 4.29
N ASP A 107 -0.87 15.26 4.17
CA ASP A 107 0.01 14.09 4.06
C ASP A 107 0.74 14.06 2.71
N ASN A 108 0.04 14.34 1.61
CA ASN A 108 0.59 14.25 0.26
C ASN A 108 1.57 15.40 -0.06
N PHE A 109 1.32 16.60 0.47
CA PHE A 109 2.15 17.78 0.21
C PHE A 109 3.04 18.19 1.38
N HIS A 110 3.04 17.39 2.46
CA HIS A 110 3.81 17.63 3.68
C HIS A 110 3.67 19.07 4.20
N CYS A 111 2.43 19.55 4.26
CA CYS A 111 2.07 20.91 4.65
C CYS A 111 0.97 20.89 5.72
N LYS A 112 0.69 22.03 6.37
CA LYS A 112 -0.41 22.15 7.35
C LYS A 112 -1.43 23.23 6.98
N LEU A 113 -2.70 22.93 7.24
CA LEU A 113 -3.88 23.79 7.04
C LEU A 113 -4.30 24.52 8.32
N SER A 114 -4.08 23.91 9.49
CA SER A 114 -4.53 24.46 10.77
C SER A 114 -3.72 25.70 11.20
N ARG A 115 -4.42 26.79 11.53
CA ARG A 115 -3.82 28.00 12.12
C ARG A 115 -3.24 27.75 13.51
N HIS A 116 -3.75 26.75 14.25
CA HIS A 116 -3.21 26.36 15.55
C HIS A 116 -1.90 25.56 15.42
N ALA A 117 -1.70 24.86 14.30
CA ALA A 117 -0.45 24.18 13.97
C ALA A 117 0.62 25.14 13.42
N LEU A 118 0.21 26.20 12.71
CA LEU A 118 1.08 27.31 12.33
C LEU A 118 1.27 28.30 13.49
N LYS A 119 1.95 27.87 14.56
CA LYS A 119 2.49 28.83 15.54
C LYS A 119 3.51 29.74 14.85
N LYS A 120 3.45 31.05 15.13
CA LYS A 120 4.40 32.06 14.64
C LYS A 120 5.82 31.62 15.03
N GLY A 121 6.63 31.21 14.06
CA GLY A 121 8.00 30.69 14.28
C GLY A 121 8.21 29.20 13.96
N SER A 122 7.16 28.47 13.57
CA SER A 122 7.29 27.10 13.06
C SER A 122 7.75 27.10 11.60
N HIS A 123 8.79 26.33 11.26
CA HIS A 123 9.27 26.11 9.87
C HIS A 123 8.29 25.28 9.00
N VAL A 124 7.06 25.05 9.46
CA VAL A 124 6.06 24.24 8.77
C VAL A 124 5.47 25.00 7.58
N LYS A 125 5.52 24.38 6.40
CA LYS A 125 4.97 24.92 5.17
C LYS A 125 3.44 24.99 5.24
N LYS A 126 2.88 26.14 4.86
CA LYS A 126 1.42 26.33 4.74
C LYS A 126 0.93 25.66 3.46
N CYS A 127 -0.16 24.92 3.52
CA CYS A 127 -0.79 24.36 2.31
C CYS A 127 -1.41 25.47 1.46
N THR A 128 -1.22 25.40 0.14
CA THR A 128 -1.89 26.27 -0.85
C THR A 128 -2.74 25.44 -1.81
N SER A 129 -3.75 26.08 -2.42
CA SER A 129 -4.62 25.46 -3.44
C SER A 129 -3.93 25.27 -4.79
N GLU A 130 -2.80 25.92 -5.03
CA GLU A 130 -1.97 25.77 -6.25
C GLU A 130 -1.33 24.38 -6.40
N HIS A 131 -1.24 23.61 -5.32
CA HIS A 131 -0.71 22.24 -5.38
C HIS A 131 -1.62 21.27 -6.18
N ALA A 132 -2.84 21.68 -6.56
CA ALA A 132 -3.79 20.87 -7.31
C ALA A 132 -3.26 20.34 -8.64
N GLY A 133 -2.47 21.15 -9.36
CA GLY A 133 -1.82 20.71 -10.61
C GLY A 133 -0.79 19.60 -10.42
N ARG A 134 -0.31 19.38 -9.19
CA ARG A 134 0.67 18.34 -8.82
C ARG A 134 0.02 17.09 -8.20
N ALA A 135 -1.27 17.16 -7.85
CA ALA A 135 -2.03 16.05 -7.26
C ALA A 135 -2.53 15.00 -8.29
N GLY A 136 -2.26 15.23 -9.57
CA GLY A 136 -2.67 14.33 -10.64
C GLY A 136 -1.91 13.00 -10.61
N PRO A 137 -2.39 11.97 -11.35
CA PRO A 137 -1.83 10.61 -11.34
C PRO A 137 -0.38 10.47 -11.85
N GLY A 138 0.29 11.58 -12.21
CA GLY A 138 1.72 11.61 -12.55
C GLY A 138 2.62 12.26 -11.50
N GLY A 139 2.08 12.68 -10.35
CA GLY A 139 2.81 13.29 -9.23
C GLY A 139 2.77 12.49 -7.92
N LEU A 140 2.21 11.28 -7.96
CA LEU A 140 2.03 10.33 -6.86
C LEU A 140 2.73 9.01 -7.18
#